data_AF-I0L9D2-F1
#
_entry.id   AF-I0L9D2-F1
#
_cell.length_a   1.000
_cell.length_b   1.000
_cell.length_c   1.000
_cell.angle_alpha   90.00
_cell.angle_beta   90.00
_cell.angle_gamma   90.00
#
_symmetry.space_group_name_H-M   'P 1'
#
loop_
_entity.id
_entity.type
_entity.pdbx_description
1 polymer ?
#
loop_
_entity_poly.entity_id
_entity_poly.type
_entity_poly.pdbx_seq_one_letter_code
_entity_poly.pdbx_strand_id
1 'polypeptide(L)'
;MGTLKAGDVILLTTAASVQFLRPIFVRVIRELPERHTYDGWVWIEGYQLNAAGDAVARRELFVLRAGVRLQSLPVAPTTPVRRRRAPVRVG
;
A
#
# COMPACT_ATOMS: atom_id res chain seq x y z
N MET A 1 16.62 -8.39 -3.57
CA MET A 1 15.25 -8.35 -3.03
C MET A 1 14.58 -7.12 -3.60
N GLY A 2 13.48 -7.27 -4.35
CA GLY A 2 12.90 -6.16 -5.14
C GLY A 2 12.27 -5.08 -4.27
N THR A 3 12.40 -3.82 -4.68
CA THR A 3 11.67 -2.67 -4.13
C THR A 3 10.17 -2.84 -4.39
N LEU A 4 9.32 -2.47 -3.42
CA LEU A 4 7.88 -2.43 -3.59
C LEU A 4 7.52 -1.24 -4.47
N LYS A 5 6.83 -1.50 -5.58
CA LYS A 5 6.49 -0.47 -6.57
C LYS A 5 5.04 -0.02 -6.41
N ALA A 6 4.79 1.22 -6.82
CA ALA A 6 3.43 1.72 -6.92
C ALA A 6 2.57 0.81 -7.82
N GLY A 7 1.40 0.41 -7.34
CA GLY A 7 0.49 -0.51 -8.02
C GLY A 7 0.65 -1.98 -7.65
N ASP A 8 1.77 -2.38 -7.02
CA ASP A 8 1.95 -3.75 -6.55
C ASP A 8 0.85 -4.12 -5.55
N VAL A 9 0.25 -5.30 -5.70
CA VAL A 9 -0.64 -5.84 -4.68
C VAL A 9 0.14 -6.85 -3.84
N ILE A 10 0.12 -6.66 -2.53
CA ILE A 10 0.85 -7.47 -1.57
C ILE A 10 -0.10 -8.04 -0.53
N LEU A 11 0.20 -9.26 -0.09
CA LEU A 11 -0.41 -9.87 1.09
C LEU A 11 0.52 -9.64 2.28
N LEU A 12 -0.02 -9.00 3.32
CA LEU A 12 0.65 -8.79 4.58
C LEU A 12 0.12 -9.77 5.61
N THR A 13 1.02 -10.56 6.17
CA THR A 13 0.76 -11.53 7.25
C THR A 13 1.67 -11.24 8.43
N THR A 14 1.59 -12.05 9.47
CA THR A 14 2.50 -12.00 10.63
C THR A 14 3.99 -12.07 10.25
N ALA A 15 4.34 -12.65 9.09
CA ALA A 15 5.71 -12.65 8.58
C ALA A 15 6.22 -11.23 8.26
N ALA A 16 5.32 -10.32 7.86
CA ALA A 16 5.65 -8.94 7.53
C ALA A 16 5.58 -8.01 8.75
N SER A 17 4.69 -8.30 9.71
CA SER A 17 4.64 -7.63 11.02
C SER A 17 3.61 -8.34 11.91
N VAL A 18 3.88 -8.45 13.20
CA VAL A 18 3.02 -9.11 14.18
C VAL A 18 1.60 -8.51 14.26
N GLN A 19 1.42 -7.26 13.85
CA GLN A 19 0.10 -6.61 13.83
C GLN A 19 -0.88 -7.23 12.83
N PHE A 20 -0.39 -8.03 11.87
CA PHE A 20 -1.21 -8.67 10.83
C PHE A 20 -1.60 -10.10 11.21
N LEU A 21 -2.13 -10.29 12.42
CA LEU A 21 -2.73 -11.57 12.86
C LEU A 21 -3.85 -12.02 11.91
N ARG A 22 -4.59 -11.05 11.37
CA ARG A 22 -5.51 -11.24 10.25
C ARG A 22 -4.82 -10.71 8.99
N PRO A 23 -4.55 -11.56 7.98
CA PRO A 23 -3.91 -11.11 6.76
C PRO A 23 -4.72 -10.02 6.05
N ILE A 24 -4.03 -9.06 5.43
CA ILE A 24 -4.64 -8.01 4.63
C ILE A 24 -3.98 -7.91 3.25
N PHE A 25 -4.79 -7.61 2.23
CA PHE A 25 -4.29 -7.23 0.92
C PHE A 25 -4.07 -5.73 0.86
N VAL A 26 -2.96 -5.30 0.29
CA VAL A 26 -2.61 -3.89 0.15
C VAL A 26 -2.13 -3.62 -1.27
N ARG A 27 -2.72 -2.62 -1.93
CA ARG A 27 -2.16 -2.04 -3.15
C ARG A 27 -1.20 -0.91 -2.77
N VAL A 28 0.07 -1.07 -3.09
CA VAL A 28 1.14 -0.13 -2.77
C VAL A 28 0.94 1.16 -3.56
N ILE A 29 1.07 2.30 -2.88
CA ILE A 29 1.11 3.63 -3.49
C ILE A 29 2.57 4.05 -3.65
N ARG A 30 3.37 3.94 -2.59
CA ARG A 30 4.81 4.24 -2.57
C ARG A 30 5.49 3.69 -1.32
N GLU A 31 6.80 3.58 -1.39
CA GLU A 31 7.64 3.49 -0.19
C GLU A 31 7.92 4.89 0.36
N LEU A 32 8.20 4.97 1.66
CA LEU A 32 8.55 6.19 2.39
C LEU A 32 9.99 6.06 2.94
N PRO A 33 11.03 6.09 2.07
CA PRO A 33 12.43 5.89 2.45
C PRO A 33 12.97 6.99 3.39
N GLU A 34 12.34 8.15 3.42
CA GLU A 34 12.66 9.27 4.30
C GLU A 34 12.38 8.99 5.78
N ARG A 35 11.58 7.96 6.09
CA ARG A 35 11.37 7.54 7.48
C ARG A 35 12.48 6.60 7.92
N HIS A 36 13.07 6.90 9.08
CA HIS A 36 14.05 6.02 9.72
C HIS A 36 13.51 4.59 9.82
N THR A 37 14.26 3.64 9.28
CA THR A 37 13.90 2.22 9.25
C THR A 37 15.05 1.41 9.85
N TYR A 38 14.71 0.30 10.48
CA TYR A 38 15.67 -0.73 10.86
C TYR A 38 15.96 -1.62 9.65
N ASP A 39 17.10 -2.31 9.65
CA ASP A 39 17.50 -3.17 8.53
C ASP A 39 16.41 -4.17 8.14
N GLY A 40 16.09 -4.23 6.85
CA GLY A 40 15.03 -5.08 6.29
C GLY A 40 13.58 -4.56 6.47
N TRP A 41 13.36 -3.52 7.29
CA TRP A 41 12.05 -2.90 7.46
C TRP A 41 11.84 -1.73 6.49
N VAL A 42 10.58 -1.47 6.14
CA VAL A 42 10.20 -0.38 5.25
C VAL A 42 8.87 0.23 5.67
N TRP A 43 8.78 1.55 5.56
CA TRP A 43 7.50 2.24 5.58
C TRP A 43 6.91 2.29 4.18
N ILE A 44 5.65 1.87 4.05
CA ILE A 44 4.90 1.98 2.81
C ILE A 44 3.59 2.71 3.04
N GLU A 45 3.13 3.35 1.99
CA GLU A 45 1.79 3.87 1.90
C GLU A 45 1.00 3.03 0.90
N GLY A 46 -0.22 2.64 1.24
CA GLY A 46 -1.02 1.75 0.40
C GLY A 46 -2.50 1.78 0.70
N TYR A 47 -3.29 1.23 -0.23
CA TYR A 47 -4.71 0.99 -0.03
C TYR A 47 -4.95 -0.44 0.45
N GLN A 48 -5.57 -0.62 1.61
CA GLN A 48 -6.11 -1.93 1.97
C GLN A 48 -7.24 -2.29 1.01
N LEU A 49 -7.24 -3.52 0.54
CA LEU A 49 -8.27 -4.06 -0.35
C LEU A 49 -9.26 -4.94 0.40
N ASN A 50 -10.52 -4.95 -0.04
CA ASN A 50 -11.49 -5.97 0.36
C ASN A 50 -11.34 -7.25 -0.48
N ALA A 51 -12.21 -8.24 -0.26
CA ALA A 51 -12.21 -9.49 -1.02
C ALA A 51 -12.56 -9.30 -2.52
N ALA A 52 -13.23 -8.21 -2.89
CA ALA A 52 -13.52 -7.84 -4.27
C ALA A 52 -12.36 -7.09 -4.96
N GLY A 53 -11.31 -6.72 -4.21
CA GLY A 53 -10.17 -5.96 -4.72
C GLY A 53 -10.34 -4.44 -4.69
N ASP A 54 -11.42 -3.93 -4.08
CA ASP A 54 -11.65 -2.48 -3.95
C ASP A 54 -10.87 -1.90 -2.78
N ALA A 55 -10.38 -0.67 -2.98
CA ALA A 55 -9.72 0.09 -1.92
C ALA A 55 -10.72 0.53 -0.85
N VAL A 56 -10.58 -0.01 0.37
CA VAL A 56 -11.45 0.32 1.51
C VAL A 56 -10.85 1.33 2.48
N ALA A 57 -9.51 1.40 2.56
CA ALA A 57 -8.82 2.31 3.45
C ALA A 57 -7.42 2.65 2.93
N ARG A 58 -6.97 3.90 3.13
CA ARG A 58 -5.57 4.29 2.94
C ARG A 58 -4.82 4.08 4.25
N ARG A 59 -3.64 3.46 4.19
CA ARG A 59 -2.82 3.12 5.37
C ARG A 59 -1.36 3.45 5.11
N GLU A 60 -0.71 3.94 6.15
CA GLU A 60 0.76 3.91 6.28
C GLU A 60 1.12 2.68 7.11
N LEU A 61 2.04 1.85 6.61
CA LEU A 61 2.36 0.55 7.17
C LEU A 61 3.86 0.40 7.32
N PHE A 62 4.30 -0.09 8.49
CA PHE A 62 5.68 -0.47 8.75
C PHE A 62 5.81 -1.98 8.68
N VAL A 63 6.57 -2.48 7.72
CA VAL A 63 6.62 -3.90 7.36
C VAL A 63 8.04 -4.40 7.14
N LEU A 64 8.30 -5.64 7.51
CA LEU A 64 9.51 -6.38 7.17
C LEU A 64 9.41 -6.87 5.73
N ARG A 65 10.31 -6.41 4.86
CA ARG A 65 10.30 -6.75 3.42
C ARG A 65 10.33 -8.26 3.17
N ALA A 66 11.10 -9.00 3.98
CA ALA A 66 11.27 -10.45 3.83
C ALA A 66 9.94 -11.22 4.01
N GLY A 67 8.99 -10.66 4.75
CA GLY A 67 7.68 -11.26 4.98
C GLY A 67 6.59 -10.84 3.99
N VAL A 68 6.89 -9.91 3.08
CA VAL A 68 5.91 -9.40 2.11
C VAL A 68 5.76 -10.39 0.96
N ARG A 69 4.52 -10.75 0.64
CA ARG A 69 4.21 -11.64 -0.49
C ARG A 69 3.54 -10.85 -1.61
N LEU A 70 4.22 -10.70 -2.74
CA LEU A 70 3.64 -10.15 -3.97
C LEU A 70 2.52 -11.06 -4.48
N GLN A 71 1.43 -10.46 -4.94
CA GLN A 71 0.29 -11.13 -5.52
C GLN A 71 0.13 -10.66 -6.96
N SER A 72 0.15 -11.61 -7.89
CA SER A 72 -0.24 -11.38 -9.28
C SER A 72 -1.77 -11.31 -9.37
N LEU A 73 -2.37 -10.27 -8.80
CA LEU A 73 -3.75 -9.93 -9.14
C LEU A 73 -3.72 -9.25 -10.51
N PRO A 74 -4.69 -9.51 -11.41
CA PRO A 74 -4.83 -8.70 -12.60
C PRO A 74 -5.09 -7.27 -12.14
N VAL A 75 -4.09 -6.41 -12.25
CA VAL A 75 -4.21 -4.98 -12.04
C VAL A 75 -5.18 -4.49 -13.09
N ALA A 76 -6.46 -4.37 -12.73
CA ALA A 76 -7.33 -3.46 -13.42
C ALA A 76 -6.74 -2.06 -13.15
N PRO A 77 -6.29 -1.31 -14.16
CA PRO A 77 -5.75 0.01 -13.96
C PRO A 77 -6.86 0.89 -13.38
N THR A 78 -6.82 1.14 -12.06
CA THR A 78 -7.66 2.17 -11.45
C THR A 78 -7.23 3.50 -12.02
N THR A 79 -8.03 4.03 -12.94
CA THR A 79 -7.90 5.38 -13.47
C THR A 79 -7.78 6.35 -12.30
N PRO A 80 -6.77 7.23 -12.25
CA PRO A 80 -6.65 8.19 -11.17
C PRO A 80 -7.88 9.11 -11.22
N VAL A 81 -8.73 9.06 -10.20
CA VAL A 81 -9.78 10.06 -9.99
C VAL A 81 -9.07 11.40 -9.74
N ARG A 82 -8.92 12.18 -10.81
CA ARG A 82 -8.42 13.54 -10.79
C ARG A 82 -9.36 14.37 -9.92
N ARG A 83 -8.99 14.60 -8.66
CA ARG A 83 -9.68 15.55 -7.77
C ARG A 83 -9.67 16.92 -8.46
N ARG A 84 -10.79 17.32 -9.06
CA ARG A 84 -11.01 18.68 -9.59
C ARG A 84 -10.97 19.63 -8.39
N ARG A 85 -9.87 20.37 -8.22
CA ARG A 85 -9.84 21.55 -7.35
C ARG A 85 -10.76 22.58 -7.99
N ALA A 86 -11.92 22.82 -7.40
CA ALA A 86 -12.76 23.95 -7.79
C ALA A 86 -12.05 25.25 -7.37
N PRO A 87 -11.93 26.26 -8.24
CA PRO A 87 -11.45 27.56 -7.82
C PRO A 87 -12.53 28.25 -6.97
N VAL A 88 -12.18 28.61 -5.73
CA VAL A 88 -13.01 29.50 -4.91
C VAL A 88 -12.95 30.89 -5.54
N ARG A 89 -14.09 31.40 -5.99
CA ARG A 89 -14.23 32.77 -6.47
C ARG A 89 -14.62 33.64 -5.27
N VAL A 90 -13.72 34.52 -4.83
CA VAL A 90 -14.03 35.58 -3.86
C VAL A 90 -14.46 36.80 -4.67
N GLY A 91 -15.69 37.26 -4.43
CA GLY A 91 -16.28 38.50 -4.94
C GLY A 91 -17.31 38.99 -3.95
#